data_AF-A0AAD4LT79-F1
#
_entry.id   AF-A0AAD4LT79-F1
#
_cell.length_a   1.000
_cell.length_b   1.000
_cell.length_c   1.000
_cell.angle_alpha   90.00
_cell.angle_beta   90.00
_cell.angle_gamma   90.00
#
_symmetry.space_group_name_H-M   'P 1'
#
loop_
_entity.id
_entity.type
_entity.pdbx_description
1 polymer ?
#
loop_
_entity_poly.entity_id
_entity_poly.type
_entity_poly.pdbx_seq_one_letter_code
_entity_poly.pdbx_strand_id
1 'polypeptide(L)'
;MPALVLRGILPAILFAALAYGARHFLIGHVTKSGGGALLLAQCPPNPGPYNIRYTGLGPVDSLLCILVAFFQSNFDSEYLPFSADFLASLSSFVALTFVESTRSGRSVVLAFPATMGLFYQTQGAGVFFPLFWLALILSGHTRMSPAAARIDQANAEAALFAVLIGFAVPTALLVTLQDPIVTALWNFFPFWMWLAQRGHLFIRPSSRFHTSGYWTVQATFIFTFISSAISHVSVIWPARDNLVLLKSFYVPPISPPNPTTTSLQLATHIFLQWDYVFTMVSGLIGALWFASNVRQAAAIALWDVIATMVVGPGAAMSGVLIWREWKLNGASGEDSKKEQ
;
A
#
# COMPACT_ATOMS: atom_id res chain seq x y z
N MET A 1 20.46 -0.96 -27.05
CA MET A 1 20.27 0.28 -26.26
C MET A 1 18.86 0.53 -25.73
N PRO A 2 17.73 0.34 -26.48
CA PRO A 2 16.41 0.73 -25.96
C PRO A 2 15.96 -0.07 -24.72
N ALA A 3 16.37 -1.33 -24.60
CA ALA A 3 16.02 -2.16 -23.45
C ALA A 3 16.68 -1.71 -22.13
N LEU A 4 17.96 -1.30 -22.15
CA LEU A 4 18.66 -0.84 -20.94
C LEU A 4 18.07 0.48 -20.42
N VAL A 5 17.77 1.41 -21.33
CA VAL A 5 17.17 2.70 -20.97
C VAL A 5 15.79 2.48 -20.36
N LEU A 6 14.91 1.73 -21.03
CA LEU A 6 13.52 1.53 -20.60
C LEU A 6 13.39 0.64 -19.35
N ARG A 7 14.28 -0.34 -19.17
CA ARG A 7 14.19 -1.33 -18.08
C ARG A 7 15.08 -1.01 -16.87
N GLY A 8 16.10 -0.19 -17.05
CA GLY A 8 17.06 0.15 -15.99
C GLY A 8 17.06 1.63 -15.65
N ILE A 9 17.50 2.46 -16.60
CA ILE A 9 17.78 3.88 -16.33
C ILE A 9 16.50 4.67 -16.04
N LEU A 10 15.47 4.53 -16.89
CA LEU A 10 14.21 5.25 -16.73
C LEU A 10 13.53 4.94 -15.37
N PRO A 11 13.29 3.67 -14.97
CA PRO A 11 12.68 3.40 -13.68
C PRO A 11 13.56 3.88 -12.53
N ALA A 12 14.89 3.74 -12.61
CA ALA A 12 15.80 4.23 -11.57
C ALA A 12 15.67 5.74 -11.34
N ILE A 13 15.67 6.55 -12.41
CA ILE A 13 15.50 8.00 -12.29
C ILE A 13 14.10 8.33 -11.78
N LEU A 14 13.07 7.74 -12.40
CA LEU A 14 11.67 8.08 -12.11
C LEU A 14 11.28 7.74 -10.67
N PHE A 15 11.52 6.51 -10.24
CA PHE A 15 11.10 6.06 -8.92
C PHE A 15 11.99 6.60 -7.79
N ALA A 16 13.28 6.87 -8.04
CA ALA A 16 14.10 7.61 -7.08
C ALA A 16 13.63 9.06 -6.93
N ALA A 17 13.27 9.73 -8.03
CA ALA A 17 12.70 11.07 -7.98
C ALA A 17 11.36 11.12 -7.24
N LEU A 18 10.49 10.13 -7.46
CA LEU A 18 9.22 9.99 -6.73
C LEU A 18 9.46 9.74 -5.24
N ALA A 19 10.36 8.84 -4.86
CA ALA A 19 10.70 8.59 -3.45
C ALA A 19 11.28 9.83 -2.76
N TYR A 20 12.18 10.54 -3.45
CA TYR A 20 12.74 11.79 -2.96
C TYR A 20 11.67 12.87 -2.80
N GLY A 21 10.81 13.04 -3.81
CA GLY A 21 9.67 13.94 -3.76
C GLY A 21 8.74 13.62 -2.61
N ALA A 22 8.36 12.35 -2.44
CA ALA A 22 7.54 11.89 -1.32
C ALA A 22 8.16 12.27 0.02
N ARG A 23 9.44 11.95 0.25
CA ARG A 23 10.13 12.32 1.50
C ARG A 23 10.15 13.83 1.73
N HIS A 24 10.39 14.60 0.66
CA HIS A 24 10.38 16.06 0.72
C HIS A 24 9.01 16.62 1.15
N PHE A 25 7.93 16.16 0.52
CA PHE A 25 6.59 16.64 0.86
C PHE A 25 6.13 16.12 2.22
N LEU A 26 6.31 14.83 2.52
CA LEU A 26 5.89 14.21 3.77
C LEU A 26 6.62 14.80 4.99
N ILE A 27 7.94 14.58 5.06
CA ILE A 27 8.74 14.98 6.21
C ILE A 27 9.00 16.48 6.19
N GLY A 28 9.26 17.05 5.01
CA GLY A 28 9.53 18.48 4.88
C GLY A 28 8.31 19.33 5.20
N HIS A 29 7.08 18.96 4.79
CA HIS A 29 5.91 19.75 5.17
C HIS A 29 5.58 19.62 6.64
N VAL A 30 5.58 18.41 7.21
CA VAL A 30 5.31 18.23 8.66
C VAL A 30 6.33 18.98 9.53
N THR A 31 7.59 19.06 9.09
CA THR A 31 8.60 19.85 9.79
C THR A 31 8.34 21.35 9.66
N LYS A 32 8.11 21.85 8.44
CA LYS A 32 7.92 23.29 8.16
C LYS A 32 6.60 23.85 8.71
N SER A 33 5.56 23.03 8.77
CA SER A 33 4.24 23.42 9.32
C SER A 33 4.18 23.35 10.84
N GLY A 34 5.28 23.00 11.52
CA GLY A 34 5.27 22.78 12.98
C GLY A 34 4.59 21.48 13.42
N GLY A 35 4.03 20.69 12.50
CA GLY A 35 3.35 19.42 12.81
C GLY A 35 4.21 18.43 13.60
N GLY A 36 5.51 18.37 13.32
CA GLY A 36 6.44 17.53 14.09
C GLY A 36 6.53 17.93 15.56
N ALA A 37 6.54 19.24 15.86
CA ALA A 37 6.53 19.74 17.23
C ALA A 37 5.19 19.45 17.92
N LEU A 38 4.07 19.59 17.20
CA LEU A 38 2.74 19.25 17.71
C LEU A 38 2.59 17.77 18.06
N LEU A 39 3.16 16.87 17.26
CA LEU A 39 3.22 15.43 17.55
C LEU A 39 4.06 15.13 18.79
N LEU A 40 5.26 15.71 18.88
CA LEU A 40 6.13 15.54 20.04
C LEU A 40 5.51 16.08 21.33
N ALA A 41 4.70 17.14 21.24
CA ALA A 41 3.95 17.68 22.36
C ALA A 41 2.88 16.72 22.91
N GLN A 42 2.45 15.72 22.14
CA GLN A 42 1.51 14.68 22.62
C GLN A 42 2.20 13.55 23.40
N CYS A 43 3.53 13.52 23.43
CA CYS A 43 4.31 12.37 23.84
C CYS A 43 5.31 12.69 24.95
N PRO A 44 5.84 11.67 25.67
CA PRO A 44 6.85 11.87 26.71
C PRO A 44 7.97 12.82 26.27
N PRO A 45 8.39 13.75 27.15
CA PRO A 45 7.99 13.91 28.56
C PRO A 45 6.68 14.70 28.78
N ASN A 46 5.97 15.09 27.72
CA ASN A 46 4.79 15.92 27.83
C ASN A 46 3.55 15.11 28.26
N PRO A 47 2.61 15.71 29.02
CA PRO A 47 1.35 15.07 29.40
C PRO A 47 0.33 15.19 28.25
N GLY A 48 0.47 14.33 27.23
CA GLY A 48 -0.52 14.21 26.15
C GLY A 48 -1.46 13.01 26.33
N PRO A 49 -2.62 12.98 25.66
CA PRO A 49 -3.61 11.91 25.77
C PRO A 49 -3.09 10.55 25.26
N TYR A 50 -2.05 10.57 24.41
CA TYR A 50 -1.43 9.37 23.84
C TYR A 50 -0.14 8.97 24.57
N ASN A 51 0.22 9.66 25.65
CA ASN A 51 1.32 9.25 26.53
C ASN A 51 0.89 8.06 27.39
N ILE A 52 0.82 6.88 26.76
CA ILE A 52 0.43 5.61 27.36
C ILE A 52 1.66 4.70 27.40
N ARG A 53 1.76 3.89 28.46
CA ARG A 53 2.77 2.83 28.57
C ARG A 53 2.38 1.63 27.70
N TYR A 54 2.76 1.65 26.42
CA TYR A 54 2.44 0.57 25.47
C TYR A 54 3.20 -0.71 25.77
N THR A 55 4.52 -0.62 25.98
CA THR A 55 5.44 -1.75 26.18
C THR A 55 6.25 -1.60 27.48
N GLY A 56 6.38 -0.38 28.00
CA GLY A 56 7.26 -0.06 29.12
C GLY A 56 8.72 0.19 28.73
N LEU A 57 9.06 0.12 27.44
CA LEU A 57 10.38 0.47 26.92
C LEU A 57 10.34 1.91 26.39
N GLY A 58 10.96 2.84 27.12
CA GLY A 58 10.84 4.29 26.86
C GLY A 58 10.97 4.71 25.38
N PRO A 59 12.01 4.29 24.63
CA PRO A 59 12.14 4.63 23.22
C PRO A 59 11.03 4.07 22.33
N VAL A 60 10.56 2.84 22.60
CA VAL A 60 9.50 2.19 21.83
C VAL A 60 8.15 2.86 22.11
N ASP A 61 7.87 3.14 23.39
CA ASP A 61 6.64 3.84 23.80
C ASP A 61 6.59 5.27 23.23
N SER A 62 7.74 5.94 23.13
CA SER A 62 7.82 7.27 22.50
C SER A 62 7.51 7.22 20.99
N LEU A 63 8.06 6.24 20.27
CA LEU A 63 7.75 6.04 18.86
C LEU A 63 6.27 5.69 18.65
N LEU A 64 5.74 4.76 19.46
CA LEU A 64 4.33 4.36 19.38
C LEU A 64 3.40 5.51 19.73
N CYS A 65 3.72 6.32 20.73
CA CYS A 65 2.96 7.53 21.03
C CYS A 65 2.88 8.46 19.80
N ILE A 66 4.00 8.71 19.12
CA ILE A 66 4.01 9.58 17.93
C ILE A 66 3.13 9.00 16.83
N LEU A 67 3.26 7.71 16.54
CA LEU A 67 2.46 7.03 15.51
C LEU A 67 0.97 7.00 15.87
N VAL A 68 0.64 6.75 17.14
CA VAL A 68 -0.75 6.75 17.62
C VAL A 68 -1.34 8.15 17.55
N ALA A 69 -0.64 9.18 18.05
CA ALA A 69 -1.08 10.57 17.94
C ALA A 69 -1.30 10.99 16.49
N PHE A 70 -0.40 10.55 15.59
CA PHE A 70 -0.50 10.79 14.17
C PHE A 70 -1.81 10.23 13.58
N PHE A 71 -2.07 8.92 13.75
CA PHE A 71 -3.27 8.30 13.16
C PHE A 71 -4.56 8.75 13.87
N GLN A 72 -4.54 8.89 15.19
CA GLN A 72 -5.71 9.31 15.97
C GLN A 72 -6.18 10.72 15.60
N SER A 73 -5.25 11.65 15.30
CA SER A 73 -5.62 12.97 14.79
C SER A 73 -6.31 12.96 13.42
N ASN A 74 -6.28 11.83 12.69
CA ASN A 74 -6.96 11.66 11.40
C ASN A 74 -8.27 10.88 11.50
N PHE A 75 -8.67 10.45 12.70
CA PHE A 75 -9.94 9.77 12.94
C PHE A 75 -11.05 10.71 13.43
N ASP A 76 -10.75 12.00 13.55
CA ASP A 76 -11.76 13.05 13.65
C ASP A 76 -12.72 12.94 12.44
N SER A 77 -14.01 13.18 12.68
CA SER A 77 -15.08 12.95 11.70
C SER A 77 -14.90 13.70 10.38
N GLU A 78 -14.14 14.80 10.39
CA GLU A 78 -13.77 15.57 9.20
C GLU A 78 -12.81 14.80 8.27
N TYR A 79 -11.83 14.08 8.82
CA TYR A 79 -10.75 13.43 8.05
C TYR A 79 -10.92 11.91 7.93
N LEU A 80 -11.75 11.31 8.78
CA LEU A 80 -12.01 9.87 8.79
C LEU A 80 -12.42 9.31 7.42
N PRO A 81 -13.30 9.95 6.61
CA PRO A 81 -13.66 9.42 5.29
C PRO A 81 -12.44 9.23 4.38
N PHE A 82 -11.58 10.24 4.28
CA PHE A 82 -10.35 10.15 3.50
C PHE A 82 -9.40 9.07 4.04
N SER A 83 -9.19 9.02 5.36
CA SER A 83 -8.33 8.02 6.00
C SER A 83 -8.82 6.59 5.74
N ALA A 84 -10.13 6.35 5.81
CA ALA A 84 -10.73 5.06 5.50
C ALA A 84 -10.52 4.67 4.03
N ASP A 85 -10.73 5.59 3.07
CA ASP A 85 -10.46 5.33 1.65
C ASP A 85 -8.99 5.05 1.38
N PHE A 86 -8.08 5.81 1.99
CA PHE A 86 -6.64 5.57 1.84
C PHE A 86 -6.27 4.17 2.35
N LEU A 87 -6.66 3.82 3.57
CA LEU A 87 -6.36 2.51 4.16
C LEU A 87 -6.96 1.36 3.36
N ALA A 88 -8.20 1.50 2.87
CA ALA A 88 -8.83 0.51 2.01
C ALA A 88 -8.11 0.38 0.66
N SER A 89 -7.69 1.49 0.05
CA SER A 89 -6.95 1.51 -1.21
C SER A 89 -5.54 0.89 -1.06
N LEU A 90 -4.88 1.12 0.08
CA LEU A 90 -3.58 0.56 0.43
C LEU A 90 -3.59 -0.97 0.47
N SER A 91 -4.74 -1.61 0.70
CA SER A 91 -4.88 -3.08 0.72
C SER A 91 -4.33 -3.76 -0.54
N SER A 92 -4.56 -3.17 -1.71
CA SER A 92 -4.12 -3.69 -3.01
C SER A 92 -2.59 -3.74 -3.11
N PHE A 93 -1.93 -2.71 -2.62
CA PHE A 93 -0.49 -2.56 -2.61
C PHE A 93 0.16 -3.48 -1.58
N VAL A 94 -0.44 -3.58 -0.39
CA VAL A 94 -0.01 -4.52 0.65
C VAL A 94 -0.14 -5.96 0.16
N ALA A 95 -1.28 -6.32 -0.45
CA ALA A 95 -1.48 -7.63 -1.06
C ALA A 95 -0.42 -7.93 -2.13
N LEU A 96 -0.12 -6.97 -3.00
CA LEU A 96 0.94 -7.11 -4.01
C LEU A 96 2.28 -7.49 -3.37
N THR A 97 2.72 -6.79 -2.32
CA THR A 97 4.02 -7.08 -1.67
C THR A 97 4.09 -8.51 -1.15
N PHE A 98 3.01 -9.00 -0.53
CA PHE A 98 2.96 -10.35 0.02
C PHE A 98 2.84 -11.41 -1.08
N VAL A 99 2.03 -11.19 -2.12
CA VAL A 99 1.92 -12.10 -3.27
C VAL A 99 3.25 -12.21 -4.02
N GLU A 100 3.96 -11.10 -4.27
CA GLU A 100 5.28 -11.17 -4.93
C GLU A 100 6.32 -11.91 -4.07
N SER A 101 6.24 -11.77 -2.73
CA SER A 101 7.13 -12.48 -1.81
C SER A 101 6.95 -14.00 -1.78
N THR A 102 5.86 -14.54 -2.36
CA THR A 102 5.60 -15.99 -2.37
C THR A 102 5.95 -16.68 -3.68
N ARG A 103 6.35 -15.93 -4.71
CA ARG A 103 6.71 -16.52 -6.00
C ARG A 103 7.94 -17.42 -5.92
N SER A 104 7.97 -18.43 -6.78
CA SER A 104 9.13 -19.33 -6.93
C SER A 104 10.39 -18.59 -7.36
N GLY A 105 10.26 -17.64 -8.29
CA GLY A 105 11.37 -16.83 -8.81
C GLY A 105 11.64 -15.54 -8.05
N ARG A 106 11.20 -15.42 -6.79
CA ARG A 106 11.29 -14.17 -6.03
C ARG A 106 12.74 -13.71 -5.85
N SER A 107 12.97 -12.41 -5.92
CA SER A 107 14.27 -11.82 -5.54
C SER A 107 14.43 -11.78 -4.02
N VAL A 108 15.68 -11.80 -3.54
CA VAL A 108 15.98 -11.69 -2.10
C VAL A 108 15.42 -10.39 -1.52
N VAL A 109 15.43 -9.30 -2.30
CA VAL A 109 14.88 -8.01 -1.89
C VAL A 109 13.39 -8.13 -1.59
N LEU A 110 12.62 -8.80 -2.45
CA LEU A 110 11.17 -8.95 -2.30
C LEU A 110 10.75 -10.07 -1.33
N ALA A 111 11.70 -10.85 -0.81
CA ALA A 111 11.41 -11.99 0.06
C ALA A 111 11.05 -11.61 1.51
N PHE A 112 11.22 -10.33 1.89
CA PHE A 112 11.02 -9.84 3.26
C PHE A 112 9.96 -8.73 3.33
N PRO A 113 8.69 -9.03 2.99
CA PRO A 113 7.62 -8.03 2.95
C PRO A 113 7.34 -7.39 4.32
N ALA A 114 7.60 -8.10 5.43
CA ALA A 114 7.46 -7.55 6.78
C ALA A 114 8.46 -6.43 7.07
N THR A 115 9.74 -6.64 6.73
CA THR A 115 10.80 -5.63 6.90
C THR A 115 10.51 -4.42 6.03
N MET A 116 10.04 -4.66 4.80
CA MET A 116 9.55 -3.62 3.90
C MET A 116 8.37 -2.85 4.48
N GLY A 117 7.41 -3.54 5.11
CA GLY A 117 6.29 -2.90 5.77
C GLY A 117 6.70 -2.07 7.00
N LEU A 118 7.67 -2.52 7.79
CA LEU A 118 8.18 -1.71 8.90
C LEU A 118 8.87 -0.42 8.40
N PHE A 119 9.51 -0.46 7.23
CA PHE A 119 10.02 0.74 6.58
C PHE A 119 8.90 1.70 6.17
N TYR A 120 7.82 1.16 5.58
CA TYR A 120 6.62 1.92 5.23
C TYR A 120 6.04 2.65 6.46
N GLN A 121 5.97 2.00 7.62
CA GLN A 121 5.41 2.58 8.85
C GLN A 121 6.22 3.75 9.42
N THR A 122 7.51 3.84 9.10
CA THR A 122 8.39 4.90 9.64
C THR A 122 8.64 6.03 8.66
N GLN A 123 8.52 5.78 7.35
CA GLN A 123 8.81 6.78 6.32
C GLN A 123 7.56 7.24 5.54
N GLY A 124 6.45 6.51 5.62
CA GLY A 124 5.27 6.69 4.78
C GLY A 124 5.24 5.73 3.59
N ALA A 125 4.04 5.34 3.17
CA ALA A 125 3.82 4.45 2.03
C ALA A 125 4.29 5.09 0.71
N GLY A 126 4.16 6.41 0.58
CA GLY A 126 4.54 7.19 -0.58
C GLY A 126 6.05 7.27 -0.79
N VAL A 127 6.87 7.09 0.25
CA VAL A 127 8.33 6.90 0.09
C VAL A 127 8.64 5.45 -0.29
N PHE A 128 7.96 4.51 0.36
CA PHE A 128 8.22 3.08 0.20
C PHE A 128 7.83 2.55 -1.18
N PHE A 129 6.61 2.81 -1.66
CA PHE A 129 6.11 2.19 -2.89
C PHE A 129 6.88 2.56 -4.15
N PRO A 130 7.38 3.80 -4.35
CA PRO A 130 8.29 4.05 -5.45
C PRO A 130 9.54 3.16 -5.39
N LEU A 131 10.15 2.97 -4.21
CA LEU A 131 11.31 2.10 -4.04
C LEU A 131 10.96 0.62 -4.25
N PHE A 132 9.79 0.18 -3.80
CA PHE A 132 9.27 -1.15 -4.06
C PHE A 132 9.11 -1.41 -5.57
N TRP A 133 8.49 -0.47 -6.30
CA TRP A 133 8.34 -0.56 -7.75
C TRP A 133 9.67 -0.58 -8.47
N LEU A 134 10.62 0.25 -8.03
CA LEU A 134 11.98 0.20 -8.54
C LEU A 134 12.61 -1.19 -8.37
N ALA A 135 12.51 -1.77 -7.16
CA ALA A 135 13.03 -3.10 -6.87
C ALA A 135 12.32 -4.19 -7.71
N LEU A 136 11.00 -4.12 -7.86
CA LEU A 136 10.20 -5.03 -8.67
C LEU A 136 10.61 -4.98 -10.15
N ILE A 137 10.84 -3.79 -10.69
CA ILE A 137 11.23 -3.59 -12.10
C ILE A 137 12.67 -4.04 -12.34
N LEU A 138 13.62 -3.60 -11.51
CA LEU A 138 15.04 -3.94 -11.69
C LEU A 138 15.33 -5.43 -11.45
N SER A 139 14.54 -6.10 -10.61
CA SER A 139 14.61 -7.55 -10.43
C SER A 139 13.90 -8.36 -11.52
N GLY A 140 13.34 -7.70 -12.55
CA GLY A 140 12.67 -8.36 -13.67
C GLY A 140 11.30 -8.96 -13.33
N HIS A 141 10.76 -8.71 -12.13
CA HIS A 141 9.51 -9.33 -11.67
C HIS A 141 8.27 -8.85 -12.44
N THR A 142 8.37 -7.71 -13.09
CA THR A 142 7.31 -7.22 -13.99
C THR A 142 7.16 -8.05 -15.27
N ARG A 143 8.16 -8.89 -15.61
CA ARG A 143 8.22 -9.69 -16.84
C ARG A 143 8.79 -11.10 -16.60
N MET A 144 8.32 -11.76 -15.54
CA MET A 144 8.76 -13.12 -15.23
C MET A 144 8.30 -14.13 -16.29
N SER A 145 9.09 -15.20 -16.44
CA SER A 145 8.61 -16.40 -17.13
C SER A 145 7.48 -17.05 -16.31
N PRO A 146 6.57 -17.82 -16.94
CA PRO A 146 5.52 -18.54 -16.22
C PRO A 146 6.04 -19.43 -15.09
N ALA A 147 7.20 -20.08 -15.29
CA ALA A 147 7.84 -20.90 -14.27
C ALA A 147 8.29 -20.10 -13.05
N ALA A 148 8.91 -18.93 -13.26
CA ALA A 148 9.33 -18.04 -12.18
C ALA A 148 8.15 -17.37 -11.48
N ALA A 149 7.06 -17.10 -12.22
CA ALA A 149 5.85 -16.47 -11.71
C ALA A 149 4.97 -17.40 -10.87
N ARG A 150 5.20 -18.72 -10.91
CA ARG A 150 4.36 -19.72 -10.25
C ARG A 150 4.28 -19.48 -8.73
N ILE A 151 3.05 -19.62 -8.22
CA ILE A 151 2.72 -19.64 -6.79
C ILE A 151 1.93 -20.93 -6.55
N ASP A 152 2.35 -21.74 -5.58
CA ASP A 152 1.60 -22.93 -5.17
C ASP A 152 0.40 -22.55 -4.29
N GLN A 153 -0.57 -23.46 -4.19
CA GLN A 153 -1.82 -23.24 -3.49
C GLN A 153 -1.63 -22.86 -2.02
N ALA A 154 -0.73 -23.53 -1.29
CA ALA A 154 -0.50 -23.25 0.12
C ALA A 154 0.06 -21.85 0.33
N ASN A 155 1.00 -21.42 -0.52
CA ASN A 155 1.55 -20.07 -0.49
C ASN A 155 0.51 -19.00 -0.87
N ALA A 156 -0.35 -19.27 -1.84
CA ALA A 156 -1.42 -18.35 -2.22
C ALA A 156 -2.45 -18.19 -1.09
N GLU A 157 -2.88 -19.28 -0.46
CA GLU A 157 -3.78 -19.24 0.69
C GLU A 157 -3.15 -18.54 1.90
N ALA A 158 -1.86 -18.79 2.16
CA ALA A 158 -1.14 -18.10 3.23
C ALA A 158 -1.07 -16.58 2.99
N ALA A 159 -0.88 -16.15 1.74
CA ALA A 159 -0.90 -14.73 1.38
C ALA A 159 -2.30 -14.13 1.56
N LEU A 160 -3.36 -14.80 1.09
CA LEU A 160 -4.75 -14.36 1.32
C LEU A 160 -5.07 -14.26 2.82
N PHE A 161 -4.71 -15.28 3.60
CA PHE A 161 -4.91 -15.32 5.04
C PHE A 161 -4.16 -14.18 5.73
N ALA A 162 -2.92 -13.89 5.31
CA ALA A 162 -2.15 -12.76 5.80
C ALA A 162 -2.82 -11.42 5.49
N VAL A 163 -3.36 -11.22 4.28
CA VAL A 163 -4.11 -10.00 3.93
C VAL A 163 -5.36 -9.84 4.78
N LEU A 164 -6.15 -10.91 4.97
CA LEU A 164 -7.39 -10.85 5.74
C LEU A 164 -7.13 -10.61 7.23
N ILE A 165 -6.33 -11.47 7.86
CA ILE A 165 -6.11 -11.46 9.32
C ILE A 165 -5.07 -10.43 9.73
N GLY A 166 -4.02 -10.28 8.92
CA GLY A 166 -2.91 -9.41 9.24
C GLY A 166 -3.12 -7.96 8.85
N PHE A 167 -3.95 -7.64 7.84
CA PHE A 167 -4.20 -6.27 7.40
C PHE A 167 -5.67 -5.85 7.53
N ALA A 168 -6.59 -6.57 6.90
CA ALA A 168 -7.98 -6.12 6.78
C ALA A 168 -8.68 -6.05 8.15
N VAL A 169 -8.57 -7.10 8.98
CA VAL A 169 -9.17 -7.11 10.33
C VAL A 169 -8.59 -6.02 11.22
N PRO A 170 -7.26 -5.88 11.40
CA PRO A 170 -6.69 -4.78 12.17
C PRO A 170 -7.12 -3.40 11.67
N THR A 171 -7.19 -3.22 10.35
CA THR A 171 -7.60 -1.94 9.74
C THR A 171 -9.07 -1.63 10.02
N ALA A 172 -9.96 -2.62 9.95
CA ALA A 172 -11.36 -2.45 10.31
C ALA A 172 -11.49 -2.05 11.80
N LEU A 173 -10.75 -2.72 12.69
CA LEU A 173 -10.72 -2.39 14.12
C LEU A 173 -10.17 -0.99 14.37
N LEU A 174 -9.12 -0.59 13.67
CA LEU A 174 -8.54 0.76 13.74
C LEU A 174 -9.59 1.84 13.45
N VAL A 175 -10.30 1.71 12.33
CA VAL A 175 -11.27 2.72 11.86
C VAL A 175 -12.53 2.75 12.74
N THR A 176 -12.96 1.59 13.25
CA THR A 176 -14.23 1.46 14.01
C THR A 176 -14.09 1.72 15.51
N LEU A 177 -13.02 1.24 16.14
CA LEU A 177 -12.83 1.39 17.58
C LEU A 177 -12.16 2.71 17.93
N GLN A 178 -11.31 3.24 17.04
CA GLN A 178 -10.54 4.47 17.25
C GLN A 178 -9.79 4.49 18.60
N ASP A 179 -9.42 3.32 19.11
CA ASP A 179 -8.74 3.19 20.40
C ASP A 179 -7.21 3.33 20.23
N PRO A 180 -6.52 4.07 21.13
CA PRO A 180 -5.06 4.24 21.08
C PRO A 180 -4.25 2.93 21.12
N ILE A 181 -4.71 1.91 21.86
CA ILE A 181 -4.05 0.61 21.95
C ILE A 181 -4.25 -0.17 20.65
N VAL A 182 -5.48 -0.16 20.11
CA VAL A 182 -5.77 -0.75 18.79
C VAL A 182 -4.91 -0.10 17.71
N THR A 183 -4.71 1.22 17.77
CA THR A 183 -3.84 1.95 16.85
C THR A 183 -2.38 1.55 16.98
N ALA A 184 -1.88 1.41 18.22
CA ALA A 184 -0.52 0.94 18.45
C ALA A 184 -0.32 -0.49 17.91
N LEU A 185 -1.29 -1.38 18.12
CA LEU A 185 -1.26 -2.74 17.58
C LEU A 185 -1.32 -2.75 16.05
N TRP A 186 -2.17 -1.92 15.44
CA TRP A 186 -2.25 -1.77 13.98
C TRP A 186 -0.91 -1.33 13.38
N ASN A 187 -0.12 -0.52 14.08
CA ASN A 187 1.17 -0.08 13.56
C ASN A 187 2.17 -1.23 13.30
N PHE A 188 1.92 -2.42 13.85
CA PHE A 188 2.69 -3.64 13.61
C PHE A 188 2.04 -4.60 12.61
N PHE A 189 1.03 -4.18 11.84
CA PHE A 189 0.34 -5.08 10.92
C PHE A 189 1.26 -5.82 9.93
N PRO A 190 2.37 -5.26 9.41
CA PRO A 190 3.25 -6.04 8.52
C PRO A 190 3.85 -7.26 9.23
N PHE A 191 4.09 -7.15 10.53
CA PHE A 191 4.50 -8.26 11.38
C PHE A 191 3.35 -9.24 11.61
N TRP A 192 2.13 -8.77 11.88
CA TRP A 192 0.95 -9.65 12.01
C TRP A 192 0.66 -10.43 10.73
N MET A 193 0.78 -9.79 9.57
CA MET A 193 0.66 -10.45 8.27
C MET A 193 1.71 -11.55 8.10
N TRP A 194 2.98 -11.26 8.41
CA TRP A 194 4.04 -12.27 8.36
C TRP A 194 3.78 -13.43 9.31
N LEU A 195 3.35 -13.15 10.54
CA LEU A 195 3.03 -14.18 11.52
C LEU A 195 1.85 -15.05 11.05
N ALA A 196 0.79 -14.42 10.52
CA ALA A 196 -0.35 -15.11 9.94
C ALA A 196 0.04 -16.00 8.76
N GLN A 197 0.87 -15.49 7.85
CA GLN A 197 1.38 -16.26 6.71
C GLN A 197 2.21 -17.47 7.17
N ARG A 198 3.13 -17.28 8.12
CA ARG A 198 3.97 -18.35 8.66
C ARG A 198 3.18 -19.37 9.45
N GLY A 199 2.22 -18.93 10.26
CA GLY A 199 1.29 -19.79 10.97
C GLY A 199 0.46 -20.65 10.02
N HIS A 200 -0.06 -20.06 8.94
CA HIS A 200 -0.78 -20.81 7.91
C HIS A 200 0.10 -21.88 7.25
N LEU A 201 1.32 -21.52 6.84
CA LEU A 201 2.26 -22.46 6.21
C LEU A 201 2.77 -23.56 7.16
N PHE A 202 2.79 -23.30 8.47
CA PHE A 202 3.10 -24.31 9.47
C PHE A 202 2.04 -25.42 9.51
N ILE A 203 0.76 -25.04 9.40
CA ILE A 203 -0.38 -25.98 9.36
C ILE A 203 -0.49 -26.63 7.97
N ARG A 204 -0.29 -25.85 6.91
CA ARG A 204 -0.46 -26.26 5.51
C ARG A 204 0.82 -25.98 4.71
N PRO A 205 1.83 -26.87 4.77
CA PRO A 205 3.12 -26.64 4.12
C PRO A 205 3.04 -26.78 2.60
N SER A 206 3.79 -25.93 1.87
CA SER A 206 3.83 -25.93 0.41
C SER A 206 4.35 -27.24 -0.21
N SER A 207 5.15 -28.02 0.54
CA SER A 207 5.67 -29.32 0.11
C SER A 207 4.59 -30.40 -0.09
N ARG A 208 3.36 -30.17 0.36
CA ARG A 208 2.24 -31.12 0.18
C ARG A 208 1.19 -30.65 -0.82
N PHE A 209 1.19 -29.37 -1.19
CA PHE A 209 0.12 -28.74 -1.98
C PHE A 209 0.70 -28.01 -3.20
N HIS A 210 1.26 -28.77 -4.14
CA HIS A 210 1.92 -28.23 -5.34
C HIS A 210 0.98 -27.74 -6.45
N THR A 211 -0.33 -27.79 -6.24
CA THR A 211 -1.32 -27.29 -7.20
C THR A 211 -1.17 -25.78 -7.40
N SER A 212 -1.60 -25.27 -8.55
CA SER A 212 -1.52 -23.84 -8.83
C SER A 212 -2.40 -23.04 -7.86
N GLY A 213 -1.82 -21.99 -7.26
CA GLY A 213 -2.52 -21.04 -6.38
C GLY A 213 -3.28 -19.94 -7.13
N TYR A 214 -3.34 -20.00 -8.46
CA TYR A 214 -3.88 -18.93 -9.32
C TYR A 214 -5.23 -18.37 -8.85
N TRP A 215 -6.22 -19.23 -8.63
CA TRP A 215 -7.56 -18.78 -8.24
C TRP A 215 -7.60 -18.11 -6.87
N THR A 216 -6.73 -18.53 -5.94
CA THR A 216 -6.63 -17.89 -4.63
C THR A 216 -5.92 -16.54 -4.70
N VAL A 217 -4.93 -16.39 -5.57
CA VAL A 217 -4.32 -15.08 -5.85
C VAL A 217 -5.35 -14.14 -6.50
N GLN A 218 -6.14 -14.65 -7.46
CA GLN A 218 -7.25 -13.88 -8.04
C GLN A 218 -8.25 -13.45 -6.98
N ALA A 219 -8.67 -14.37 -6.10
CA ALA A 219 -9.57 -14.04 -4.99
C ALA A 219 -8.99 -12.96 -4.05
N THR A 220 -7.68 -12.97 -3.82
CA THR A 220 -6.98 -11.95 -3.03
C THR A 220 -7.12 -10.57 -3.66
N PHE A 221 -6.85 -10.44 -4.96
CA PHE A 221 -6.96 -9.15 -5.64
C PHE A 221 -8.41 -8.72 -5.92
N ILE A 222 -9.34 -9.66 -6.09
CA ILE A 222 -10.78 -9.36 -6.14
C ILE A 222 -11.25 -8.81 -4.79
N PHE A 223 -10.80 -9.39 -3.67
CA PHE A 223 -11.08 -8.87 -2.35
C PHE A 223 -10.57 -7.43 -2.19
N THR A 224 -9.31 -7.14 -2.51
CA THR A 224 -8.76 -5.77 -2.41
C THR A 224 -9.43 -4.80 -3.38
N PHE A 225 -9.85 -5.26 -4.56
CA PHE A 225 -10.65 -4.50 -5.50
C PHE A 225 -11.97 -4.07 -4.88
N ILE A 226 -12.75 -5.02 -4.34
CA ILE A 226 -14.08 -4.76 -3.77
C ILE A 226 -13.97 -3.86 -2.54
N SER A 227 -13.03 -4.14 -1.63
CA SER A 227 -12.84 -3.34 -0.42
C SER A 227 -12.46 -1.90 -0.74
N SER A 228 -11.52 -1.69 -1.67
CA SER A 228 -11.13 -0.35 -2.12
C SER A 228 -12.28 0.36 -2.83
N ALA A 229 -13.01 -0.32 -3.73
CA ALA A 229 -14.12 0.27 -4.47
C ALA A 229 -15.28 0.70 -3.55
N ILE A 230 -15.65 -0.13 -2.57
CA ILE A 230 -16.70 0.20 -1.60
C ILE A 230 -16.30 1.44 -0.80
N SER A 231 -15.07 1.49 -0.29
CA SER A 231 -14.60 2.63 0.51
C SER A 231 -14.49 3.91 -0.33
N HIS A 232 -14.05 3.81 -1.57
CA HIS A 232 -13.94 4.98 -2.44
C HIS A 232 -15.31 5.54 -2.79
N VAL A 233 -16.24 4.68 -3.21
CA VAL A 233 -17.61 5.09 -3.53
C VAL A 233 -18.32 5.65 -2.30
N SER A 234 -18.11 5.09 -1.10
CA SER A 234 -18.73 5.60 0.13
C SER A 234 -18.26 7.00 0.52
N VAL A 235 -17.07 7.41 0.08
CA VAL A 235 -16.51 8.75 0.30
C VAL A 235 -16.89 9.73 -0.81
N ILE A 236 -16.75 9.31 -2.08
CA ILE A 236 -17.01 10.19 -3.22
C ILE A 236 -18.50 10.42 -3.44
N TRP A 237 -19.34 9.38 -3.34
CA TRP A 237 -20.75 9.47 -3.70
C TRP A 237 -21.54 10.49 -2.87
N PRO A 238 -21.37 10.58 -1.54
CA PRO A 238 -22.01 11.63 -0.74
C PRO A 238 -21.45 13.03 -1.01
N ALA A 239 -20.18 13.14 -1.43
CA ALA A 239 -19.49 14.41 -1.66
C ALA A 239 -19.52 14.87 -3.14
N ARG A 240 -20.20 14.15 -4.04
CA ARG A 240 -20.18 14.38 -5.50
C ARG A 240 -20.57 15.80 -5.93
N ASP A 241 -21.46 16.44 -5.18
CA ASP A 241 -21.97 17.79 -5.45
C ASP A 241 -21.16 18.87 -4.69
N ASN A 242 -20.15 18.47 -3.91
CA ASN A 242 -19.29 19.35 -3.11
C ASN A 242 -17.82 19.20 -3.53
N LEU A 243 -17.47 19.84 -4.64
CA LEU A 243 -16.08 19.84 -5.16
C LEU A 243 -15.06 20.41 -4.18
N VAL A 244 -15.47 21.33 -3.29
CA VAL A 244 -14.57 21.91 -2.28
C VAL A 244 -14.16 20.84 -1.26
N LEU A 245 -15.11 20.03 -0.80
CA LEU A 245 -14.86 18.91 0.11
C LEU A 245 -14.02 17.81 -0.56
N LEU A 246 -14.33 17.45 -1.80
CA LEU A 246 -13.51 16.47 -2.54
C LEU A 246 -12.07 16.96 -2.73
N LYS A 247 -11.90 18.25 -3.02
CA LYS A 247 -10.58 18.88 -3.11
C LYS A 247 -9.85 18.84 -1.77
N SER A 248 -10.53 19.12 -0.66
CA SER A 248 -9.91 19.06 0.67
C SER A 248 -9.52 17.64 1.10
N PHE A 249 -10.13 16.60 0.51
CA PHE A 249 -9.70 15.21 0.72
C PHE A 249 -8.50 14.82 -0.12
N TYR A 250 -8.48 15.08 -1.43
CA TYR A 250 -7.49 14.45 -2.32
C TYR A 250 -6.44 15.37 -2.92
N VAL A 251 -6.57 16.70 -2.77
CA VAL A 251 -5.63 17.65 -3.38
C VAL A 251 -4.80 18.30 -2.27
N PRO A 252 -3.59 17.78 -1.99
CA PRO A 252 -2.73 18.36 -0.98
C PRO A 252 -2.20 19.74 -1.41
N PRO A 253 -1.96 20.66 -0.46
CA PRO A 253 -1.31 21.93 -0.74
C PRO A 253 0.18 21.72 -1.10
N ILE A 254 0.64 22.46 -2.11
CA ILE A 254 2.06 22.45 -2.56
C ILE A 254 2.94 23.21 -1.56
N SER A 255 2.41 24.24 -0.91
CA SER A 255 3.13 24.97 0.13
C SER A 255 2.81 24.40 1.50
N PRO A 256 3.80 24.30 2.41
CA PRO A 256 3.53 23.90 3.78
C PRO A 256 2.62 24.93 4.46
N PRO A 257 1.65 24.50 5.28
CA PRO A 257 0.83 25.38 6.11
C PRO A 257 1.65 26.30 7.03
N ASN A 258 1.06 27.42 7.44
CA ASN A 258 1.69 28.34 8.38
C ASN A 258 1.82 27.67 9.77
N PRO A 259 3.03 27.55 10.35
CA PRO A 259 3.22 26.88 11.63
C PRO A 259 2.48 27.51 12.82
N THR A 260 2.10 28.79 12.75
CA THR A 260 1.39 29.44 13.86
C THR A 260 -0.11 29.13 13.90
N THR A 261 -0.68 28.68 12.79
CA THR A 261 -2.13 28.40 12.66
C THR A 261 -2.42 26.93 12.37
N THR A 262 -1.39 26.11 12.20
CA THR A 262 -1.54 24.69 11.86
C THR A 262 -1.96 23.90 13.08
N SER A 263 -3.07 23.18 12.99
CA SER A 263 -3.47 22.18 13.98
C SER A 263 -2.73 20.87 13.74
N LEU A 264 -2.71 20.00 14.75
CA LEU A 264 -2.12 18.67 14.63
C LEU A 264 -2.83 17.87 13.52
N GLN A 265 -4.17 17.89 13.53
CA GLN A 265 -5.01 17.23 12.53
C GLN A 265 -4.70 17.70 11.11
N LEU A 266 -4.60 19.01 10.88
CA LEU A 266 -4.32 19.54 9.55
C LEU A 266 -2.93 19.11 9.06
N ALA A 267 -1.92 19.11 9.94
CA ALA A 267 -0.57 18.69 9.58
C ALA A 267 -0.50 17.21 9.21
N THR A 268 -1.16 16.35 9.97
CA THR A 268 -1.15 14.90 9.74
C THR A 268 -2.05 14.50 8.57
N HIS A 269 -3.18 15.19 8.35
CA HIS A 269 -4.01 15.02 7.15
C HIS A 269 -3.23 15.36 5.89
N ILE A 270 -2.56 16.52 5.83
CA ILE A 270 -1.73 16.90 4.68
C ILE A 270 -0.59 15.91 4.43
N PHE A 271 -0.01 15.34 5.49
CA PHE A 271 0.94 14.24 5.34
C PHE A 271 0.26 13.05 4.64
N LEU A 272 -0.88 12.57 5.14
CA LEU A 272 -1.58 11.42 4.54
C LEU A 272 -2.04 11.69 3.11
N GLN A 273 -2.43 12.92 2.76
CA GLN A 273 -2.74 13.30 1.38
C GLN A 273 -1.55 13.13 0.44
N TRP A 274 -0.38 13.64 0.83
CA TRP A 274 0.84 13.42 0.05
C TRP A 274 1.24 11.93 0.03
N ASP A 275 1.03 11.22 1.14
CA ASP A 275 1.36 9.79 1.25
C ASP A 275 0.50 8.97 0.29
N TYR A 276 -0.79 9.27 0.24
CA TYR A 276 -1.75 8.74 -0.73
C TYR A 276 -1.31 9.04 -2.15
N VAL A 277 -1.05 10.30 -2.51
CA VAL A 277 -0.69 10.71 -3.88
C VAL A 277 0.55 9.96 -4.36
N PHE A 278 1.64 9.95 -3.60
CA PHE A 278 2.86 9.28 -4.01
C PHE A 278 2.73 7.75 -4.03
N THR A 279 1.95 7.16 -3.12
CA THR A 279 1.64 5.73 -3.13
C THR A 279 0.88 5.36 -4.41
N MET A 280 -0.23 6.03 -4.68
CA MET A 280 -1.13 5.70 -5.78
C MET A 280 -0.47 5.99 -7.14
N VAL A 281 0.14 7.17 -7.31
CA VAL A 281 0.78 7.55 -8.58
C VAL A 281 1.95 6.61 -8.91
N SER A 282 2.79 6.26 -7.93
CA SER A 282 3.88 5.30 -8.19
C SER A 282 3.34 3.91 -8.53
N GLY A 283 2.24 3.50 -7.90
CA GLY A 283 1.45 2.31 -8.25
C GLY A 283 1.05 2.23 -9.71
N LEU A 284 0.23 3.19 -10.13
CA LEU A 284 -0.36 3.24 -11.46
C LEU A 284 0.74 3.37 -12.54
N ILE A 285 1.76 4.20 -12.31
CA ILE A 285 2.92 4.30 -13.20
C ILE A 285 3.70 2.98 -13.25
N GLY A 286 3.94 2.35 -12.10
CA GLY A 286 4.65 1.07 -12.00
C GLY A 286 3.93 -0.07 -12.72
N ALA A 287 2.61 -0.10 -12.66
CA ALA A 287 1.75 -1.04 -13.37
C ALA A 287 1.99 -1.03 -14.89
N LEU A 288 2.40 0.10 -15.48
CA LEU A 288 2.73 0.18 -16.91
C LEU A 288 3.88 -0.77 -17.32
N TRP A 289 4.77 -1.14 -16.40
CA TRP A 289 5.85 -2.09 -16.70
C TRP A 289 5.38 -3.54 -16.86
N PHE A 290 4.13 -3.87 -16.49
CA PHE A 290 3.51 -5.18 -16.76
C PHE A 290 3.11 -5.36 -18.23
N ALA A 291 3.02 -4.28 -18.99
CA ALA A 291 2.74 -4.33 -20.42
C ALA A 291 3.90 -4.98 -21.21
N SER A 292 3.56 -5.86 -22.16
CA SER A 292 4.54 -6.42 -23.10
C SER A 292 4.75 -5.55 -24.34
N ASN A 293 3.81 -4.64 -24.64
CA ASN A 293 3.86 -3.74 -25.79
C ASN A 293 3.11 -2.43 -25.50
N VAL A 294 3.24 -1.44 -26.40
CA VAL A 294 2.65 -0.09 -26.24
C VAL A 294 1.13 -0.13 -26.15
N ARG A 295 0.45 -1.03 -26.89
CA ARG A 295 -1.01 -1.18 -26.84
C ARG A 295 -1.48 -1.62 -25.46
N GLN A 296 -0.80 -2.58 -24.83
CA GLN A 296 -1.09 -2.98 -23.46
C GLN A 296 -0.81 -1.86 -22.46
N ALA A 297 0.30 -1.11 -22.63
CA ALA A 297 0.61 0.02 -21.76
C ALA A 297 -0.45 1.12 -21.85
N ALA A 298 -0.92 1.43 -23.06
CA ALA A 298 -2.00 2.39 -23.29
C ALA A 298 -3.34 1.91 -22.69
N ALA A 299 -3.64 0.61 -22.77
CA ALA A 299 -4.83 0.03 -22.15
C ALA A 299 -4.78 0.10 -20.62
N ILE A 300 -3.62 -0.19 -20.01
CA ILE A 300 -3.41 -0.05 -18.56
C ILE A 300 -3.56 1.43 -18.16
N ALA A 301 -2.92 2.36 -18.87
CA ALA A 301 -3.02 3.78 -18.56
C ALA A 301 -4.47 4.31 -18.68
N LEU A 302 -5.21 3.88 -19.71
CA LEU A 302 -6.62 4.23 -19.88
C LEU A 302 -7.48 3.64 -18.75
N TRP A 303 -7.24 2.38 -18.39
CA TRP A 303 -7.89 1.74 -17.26
C TRP A 303 -7.61 2.48 -15.96
N ASP A 304 -6.35 2.80 -15.67
CA ASP A 304 -5.95 3.49 -14.45
C ASP A 304 -6.65 4.85 -14.31
N VAL A 305 -6.75 5.61 -15.40
CA VAL A 305 -7.47 6.90 -15.41
C VAL A 305 -8.96 6.69 -15.13
N ILE A 306 -9.63 5.82 -15.90
CA ILE A 306 -11.09 5.62 -15.78
C ILE A 306 -11.44 4.99 -14.42
N ALA A 307 -10.76 3.90 -14.05
CA ALA A 307 -11.04 3.16 -12.84
C ALA A 307 -10.71 3.98 -11.58
N THR A 308 -9.65 4.79 -11.58
CA THR A 308 -9.36 5.67 -10.43
C THR A 308 -10.51 6.64 -10.17
N MET A 309 -11.16 7.17 -11.20
CA MET A 309 -12.31 8.07 -11.04
C MET A 309 -13.59 7.36 -10.59
N VAL A 310 -13.80 6.10 -10.98
CA VAL A 310 -15.06 5.38 -10.76
C VAL A 310 -15.03 4.53 -9.49
N VAL A 311 -13.94 3.80 -9.27
CA VAL A 311 -13.77 2.82 -8.18
C VAL A 311 -12.56 3.11 -7.29
N GLY A 312 -11.83 4.19 -7.54
CA GLY A 312 -10.66 4.55 -6.75
C GLY A 312 -9.37 3.86 -7.21
N PRO A 313 -8.21 4.41 -6.82
CA PRO A 313 -6.92 3.96 -7.32
C PRO A 313 -6.49 2.58 -6.79
N GLY A 314 -6.90 2.19 -5.58
CA GLY A 314 -6.60 0.85 -5.06
C GLY A 314 -7.35 -0.26 -5.82
N ALA A 315 -8.59 0.00 -6.20
CA ALA A 315 -9.36 -0.89 -7.07
C ALA A 315 -8.80 -0.89 -8.50
N ALA A 316 -8.44 0.27 -9.05
CA ALA A 316 -7.76 0.35 -10.34
C ALA A 316 -6.50 -0.53 -10.38
N MET A 317 -5.62 -0.38 -9.39
CA MET A 317 -4.41 -1.20 -9.22
C MET A 317 -4.74 -2.69 -9.11
N SER A 318 -5.70 -3.07 -8.27
CA SER A 318 -6.14 -4.48 -8.14
C SER A 318 -6.64 -5.05 -9.46
N GLY A 319 -7.35 -4.26 -10.27
CA GLY A 319 -7.81 -4.65 -11.61
C GLY A 319 -6.63 -4.97 -12.56
N VAL A 320 -5.58 -4.16 -12.53
CA VAL A 320 -4.35 -4.44 -13.29
C VAL A 320 -3.67 -5.72 -12.79
N LEU A 321 -3.67 -5.97 -11.48
CA LEU A 321 -3.08 -7.18 -10.89
C LEU A 321 -3.86 -8.45 -11.27
N ILE A 322 -5.19 -8.39 -11.25
CA ILE A 322 -6.09 -9.47 -11.75
C ILE A 322 -5.74 -9.81 -13.20
N TRP A 323 -5.65 -8.79 -14.07
CA TRP A 323 -5.25 -8.96 -15.47
C TRP A 323 -3.84 -9.55 -15.61
N ARG A 324 -2.88 -9.06 -14.81
CA ARG A 324 -1.50 -9.55 -14.82
C ARG A 324 -1.44 -11.03 -14.45
N GLU A 325 -2.11 -11.45 -13.39
CA GLU A 325 -2.11 -12.87 -12.99
C GLU A 325 -2.77 -13.74 -14.05
N TRP A 326 -3.84 -13.27 -14.69
CA TRP A 326 -4.43 -13.96 -15.83
C TRP A 326 -3.41 -14.10 -16.98
N LYS A 327 -2.67 -13.04 -17.31
CA LYS A 327 -1.63 -13.09 -18.35
C LYS A 327 -0.49 -14.06 -18.00
N LEU A 328 -0.06 -14.10 -16.75
CA LEU A 328 1.04 -14.97 -16.29
C LEU A 328 0.66 -16.46 -16.28
N ASN A 329 -0.62 -16.80 -16.09
CA ASN A 329 -1.10 -18.18 -15.91
C ASN A 329 -2.00 -18.69 -17.06
N GLY A 330 -2.64 -17.81 -17.81
CA GLY A 330 -3.62 -18.12 -18.86
C GLY A 330 -2.99 -18.40 -20.23
N ALA A 331 -1.83 -17.78 -20.53
CA ALA A 331 -1.12 -18.01 -21.80
C ALA A 331 -0.64 -19.47 -21.97
N SER A 332 -0.43 -20.20 -20.88
CA SER A 332 0.02 -21.60 -20.93
C SER A 332 -1.05 -22.60 -21.35
N GLY A 333 -2.34 -22.24 -21.32
CA GLY A 333 -3.44 -23.18 -21.62
C GLY A 333 -3.86 -23.25 -23.09
N GLU A 334 -3.58 -22.20 -23.88
CA GLU A 334 -3.93 -22.16 -25.31
C GLU A 334 -2.86 -22.80 -26.19
N ASP A 335 -1.58 -22.70 -25.82
CA ASP A 335 -0.49 -23.30 -26.60
C ASP A 335 -0.46 -24.83 -26.46
N SER A 336 -0.80 -25.38 -25.29
CA SER A 336 -0.91 -26.84 -25.08
C SER A 336 -2.03 -27.50 -25.89
N LYS A 337 -3.00 -26.72 -26.39
CA LYS A 337 -4.09 -27.22 -27.25
C LYS A 337 -3.76 -27.14 -28.74
N LYS A 338 -2.69 -26.45 -29.13
CA LYS A 338 -2.25 -26.36 -30.54
C LYS A 338 -1.21 -27.41 -30.91
N GLU A 339 -0.67 -28.13 -29.92
CA GLU A 339 0.29 -29.22 -30.10
C GLU A 339 -0.35 -30.62 -29.99
N GLN A 340 -1.69 -30.72 -29.93
CA GLN A 340 -2.46 -31.97 -30.01
C GLN A 340 -3.28 -32.02 -31.29
#